data_AF-A0AAX2EV47-F1
#
_entry.id   AF-A0AAX2EV47-F1
#
_cell.length_a   1.000
_cell.length_b   1.000
_cell.length_c   1.000
_cell.angle_alpha   90.00
_cell.angle_beta   90.00
_cell.angle_gamma   90.00
#
_symmetry.space_group_name_H-M   'P 1'
#
loop_
_entity.id
_entity.type
_entity.pdbx_description
1 polymer ?
#
loop_
_entity_poly.entity_id
_entity_poly.type
_entity_poly.pdbx_seq_one_letter_code
_entity_poly.pdbx_strand_id
1 'polypeptide(L)'
;MKNETTEIDLLELLFFIKKKSKSIIFSMAVALVLAIVFLLVEKDKVDINYEIKINSDAPSMIINCNTDFDCKSNFIESIIKDNSDRFTIQSDERTKVINLTWRGKTSEKPIADAAIKTIYQKISAWYIQDYQAYKRIIDDNKNNEMNGTELYTKIAFITKLDYSKEKDFIFISKGDVSKKYKKGIFIVLSLMMGFILSTFYHLTKRSIVEYNEKKTFKKSQIN
;
A
#
# COMPACT_ATOMS: atom_id res chain seq x y z
N MET A 1 -48.65 -34.97 0.60
CA MET A 1 -48.09 -33.76 1.24
C MET A 1 -47.27 -33.01 0.20
N LYS A 2 -47.78 -31.89 -0.33
CA LYS A 2 -47.02 -31.03 -1.24
C LYS A 2 -45.99 -30.26 -0.40
N ASN A 3 -44.71 -30.51 -0.63
CA ASN A 3 -43.64 -29.62 -0.19
C ASN A 3 -43.74 -28.36 -1.04
N GLU A 4 -44.50 -27.36 -0.60
CA GLU A 4 -44.37 -26.01 -1.13
C GLU A 4 -43.09 -25.41 -0.57
N THR A 5 -42.02 -25.52 -1.35
CA THR A 5 -40.85 -24.66 -1.19
C THR A 5 -41.33 -23.23 -1.36
N THR A 6 -41.39 -22.49 -0.26
CA THR A 6 -41.63 -21.04 -0.26
C THR A 6 -40.43 -20.36 -0.89
N GLU A 7 -40.35 -20.38 -2.22
CA GLU A 7 -39.44 -19.53 -2.98
C GLU A 7 -39.94 -18.10 -2.82
N ILE A 8 -39.10 -17.24 -2.24
CA ILE A 8 -39.42 -15.81 -2.13
C ILE A 8 -39.33 -15.25 -3.54
N ASP A 9 -40.48 -14.91 -4.11
CA ASP A 9 -40.56 -14.32 -5.43
C ASP A 9 -39.99 -12.89 -5.41
N LEU A 10 -39.24 -12.51 -6.45
CA LEU A 10 -38.58 -11.20 -6.55
C LEU A 10 -39.60 -10.04 -6.44
N LEU A 11 -40.81 -10.27 -6.94
CA LEU A 11 -41.92 -9.34 -6.86
C LEU A 11 -42.41 -9.17 -5.41
N GLU A 12 -42.54 -10.26 -4.65
CA GLU A 12 -42.95 -10.23 -3.25
C GLU A 12 -41.91 -9.51 -2.39
N LEU A 13 -40.62 -9.74 -2.67
CA LEU A 13 -39.51 -9.03 -2.02
C LEU A 13 -39.60 -7.51 -2.27
N LEU A 14 -39.87 -7.08 -3.50
CA LEU A 14 -40.01 -5.65 -3.83
C LEU A 14 -41.19 -4.99 -3.10
N PHE A 15 -42.35 -5.65 -3.04
CA PHE A 15 -43.50 -5.17 -2.28
C PHE A 15 -43.21 -5.11 -0.77
N PHE A 16 -42.49 -6.10 -0.24
CA PHE A 16 -42.09 -6.13 1.16
C PHE A 16 -41.13 -4.98 1.52
N ILE A 17 -40.11 -4.75 0.68
CA ILE A 17 -39.18 -3.63 0.81
C ILE A 17 -39.94 -2.30 0.76
N LYS A 18 -40.88 -2.13 -0.17
CA LYS A 18 -41.72 -0.93 -0.26
C LYS A 18 -42.53 -0.69 1.02
N LYS A 19 -43.08 -1.75 1.61
CA LYS A 19 -43.84 -1.68 2.88
C LYS A 19 -42.95 -1.29 4.07
N LYS A 20 -41.68 -1.71 4.08
CA LYS A 20 -40.71 -1.40 5.14
C LYS A 20 -39.78 -0.22 4.82
N SER A 21 -40.09 0.54 3.76
CA SER A 21 -39.30 1.65 3.23
C SER A 21 -38.84 2.65 4.30
N LYS A 22 -39.72 3.07 5.23
CA LYS A 22 -39.35 4.00 6.32
C LYS A 22 -38.20 3.49 7.20
N SER A 23 -38.23 2.21 7.57
CA SER A 23 -37.18 1.61 8.39
C SER A 23 -35.87 1.43 7.62
N ILE A 24 -35.97 1.10 6.32
CA ILE A 24 -34.80 0.95 5.45
C ILE A 24 -34.12 2.31 5.24
N ILE A 25 -34.91 3.36 4.96
CA ILE A 25 -34.42 4.74 4.81
C ILE A 25 -33.74 5.20 6.12
N PHE A 26 -34.32 4.88 7.28
CA PHE A 26 -33.70 5.20 8.57
C PHE A 26 -32.34 4.50 8.75
N SER A 27 -32.24 3.21 8.44
CA SER A 27 -30.97 2.46 8.49
C SER A 27 -29.92 3.07 7.56
N MET A 28 -30.31 3.41 6.34
CA MET A 28 -29.43 4.09 5.37
C MET A 28 -28.96 5.45 5.89
N ALA A 29 -29.83 6.23 6.54
CA ALA A 29 -29.46 7.50 7.14
C ALA A 29 -28.43 7.33 8.28
N VAL A 30 -28.60 6.33 9.14
CA VAL A 30 -27.62 6.01 10.19
C VAL A 30 -26.29 5.57 9.58
N ALA A 31 -26.30 4.70 8.57
CA ALA A 31 -25.10 4.27 7.86
C ALA A 31 -24.37 5.46 7.22
N LEU A 32 -25.12 6.40 6.62
CA LEU A 32 -24.58 7.62 6.05
C LEU A 32 -23.90 8.50 7.10
N VAL A 33 -24.51 8.71 8.27
CA VAL A 33 -23.91 9.49 9.36
C VAL A 33 -22.60 8.85 9.82
N LEU A 34 -22.59 7.52 10.03
CA LEU A 34 -21.38 6.79 10.40
C LEU A 34 -20.29 6.91 9.34
N ALA A 35 -20.65 6.82 8.06
CA ALA A 35 -19.71 7.00 6.96
C ALA A 35 -19.13 8.42 6.89
N ILE A 36 -19.95 9.45 7.15
CA ILE A 36 -19.50 10.84 7.21
C ILE A 36 -18.51 11.01 8.36
N VAL A 37 -18.82 10.50 9.56
CA VAL A 37 -17.92 10.56 10.72
C VAL A 37 -16.60 9.86 10.41
N PHE A 38 -16.64 8.66 9.83
CA PHE A 38 -15.44 7.93 9.42
C PHE A 38 -14.60 8.72 8.40
N LEU A 39 -15.23 9.29 7.37
CA LEU A 39 -14.56 10.12 6.38
C LEU A 39 -13.99 11.42 6.96
N LEU A 40 -14.57 11.96 8.04
CA LEU A 40 -14.03 13.12 8.75
C LEU A 40 -12.76 12.75 9.52
N VAL A 41 -12.74 11.59 10.20
CA VAL A 41 -11.55 11.10 10.91
C VAL A 41 -10.40 10.77 9.95
N GLU A 42 -10.71 10.17 8.79
CA GLU A 42 -9.71 9.80 7.79
C GLU A 42 -9.40 10.92 6.78
N LYS A 43 -10.06 12.09 6.87
CA LYS A 43 -9.98 13.19 5.90
C LYS A 43 -8.55 13.64 5.63
N ASP A 44 -7.73 13.65 6.67
CA ASP A 44 -6.42 14.25 6.65
C ASP A 44 -5.31 13.25 6.31
N LYS A 45 -5.61 11.94 6.26
CA LYS A 45 -4.61 10.94 5.89
C LYS A 45 -4.41 10.88 4.38
N VAL A 46 -3.15 10.93 3.98
CA VAL A 46 -2.73 10.86 2.59
C VAL A 46 -1.67 9.78 2.42
N ASP A 47 -1.70 9.15 1.26
CA ASP A 47 -0.68 8.22 0.82
C ASP A 47 0.19 8.96 -0.22
N ILE A 48 1.51 8.98 0.01
CA ILE A 48 2.49 9.58 -0.89
C ILE A 48 3.41 8.46 -1.37
N ASN A 49 3.50 8.28 -2.68
CA ASN A 49 4.47 7.36 -3.28
C ASN A 49 5.74 8.13 -3.66
N TYR A 50 6.89 7.58 -3.35
CA TYR A 50 8.17 8.01 -3.89
C TYR A 50 8.79 6.86 -4.66
N GLU A 51 9.41 7.17 -5.78
CA GLU A 51 10.07 6.19 -6.65
C GLU A 51 11.57 6.48 -6.63
N ILE A 52 12.37 5.49 -6.24
CA ILE A 52 13.83 5.57 -6.29
C ILE A 52 14.33 4.76 -7.48
N LYS A 53 15.04 5.44 -8.38
CA LYS A 53 15.75 4.83 -9.51
C LYS A 53 17.25 4.88 -9.26
N ILE A 54 17.91 3.75 -9.49
CA ILE A 54 19.37 3.64 -9.42
C ILE A 54 19.93 4.08 -10.77
N ASN A 55 20.63 5.22 -10.80
CA ASN A 55 21.21 5.76 -12.03
C ASN A 55 22.67 5.31 -12.23
N SER A 56 23.34 4.88 -11.17
CA SER A 56 24.74 4.45 -11.21
C SER A 56 24.98 3.31 -10.24
N ASP A 57 25.84 2.37 -10.63
CA ASP A 57 26.25 1.25 -9.79
C ASP A 57 27.43 1.65 -8.90
N ALA A 58 27.35 1.32 -7.60
CA ALA A 58 28.49 1.42 -6.70
C ALA A 58 29.48 0.24 -6.95
N PRO A 59 30.78 0.39 -6.69
CA PRO A 59 31.75 -0.71 -6.79
C PRO A 59 31.30 -2.00 -6.09
N SER A 60 30.84 -1.93 -4.84
CA SER A 60 30.33 -3.09 -4.10
C SER A 60 29.10 -3.73 -4.76
N MET A 61 28.23 -2.94 -5.39
CA MET A 61 27.09 -3.48 -6.15
C MET A 61 27.55 -4.24 -7.39
N ILE A 62 28.59 -3.75 -8.07
CA ILE A 62 29.12 -4.43 -9.26
C ILE A 62 29.75 -5.76 -8.88
N ILE A 63 30.51 -5.79 -7.78
CA ILE A 63 31.19 -7.00 -7.30
C ILE A 63 30.20 -8.04 -6.81
N ASN A 64 29.25 -7.63 -5.97
CA ASN A 64 28.37 -8.57 -5.26
C ASN A 64 27.13 -8.95 -6.07
N CYS A 65 26.62 -8.03 -6.90
CA CYS A 65 25.33 -8.20 -7.57
C CYS A 65 25.44 -8.30 -9.09
N ASN A 66 26.58 -7.93 -9.70
CA ASN A 66 26.73 -7.83 -11.14
C ASN A 66 25.58 -7.04 -11.82
N THR A 67 24.66 -7.72 -12.50
CA THR A 67 23.49 -7.12 -13.17
C THR A 67 22.16 -7.35 -12.45
N ASP A 68 22.15 -8.12 -11.36
CA ASP A 68 20.95 -8.45 -10.60
C ASP A 68 20.40 -7.19 -9.90
N PHE A 69 19.16 -6.83 -10.23
CA PHE A 69 18.50 -5.66 -9.66
C PHE A 69 18.06 -5.90 -8.21
N ASP A 70 17.59 -7.09 -7.87
CA ASP A 70 17.10 -7.40 -6.52
C ASP A 70 18.25 -7.36 -5.51
N CYS A 71 19.42 -7.86 -5.91
CA CYS A 71 20.62 -7.73 -5.10
C CYS A 71 21.00 -6.24 -4.90
N LYS A 72 20.93 -5.42 -5.96
CA LYS A 72 21.25 -3.98 -5.87
C LYS A 72 20.24 -3.21 -5.03
N SER A 73 18.95 -3.51 -5.17
CA SER A 73 17.90 -2.85 -4.42
C SER A 73 18.02 -3.15 -2.93
N ASN A 74 18.40 -4.37 -2.55
CA ASN A 74 18.63 -4.76 -1.15
C ASN A 74 19.66 -3.86 -0.43
N PHE A 75 20.72 -3.40 -1.11
CA PHE A 75 21.66 -2.43 -0.54
C PHE A 75 21.00 -1.09 -0.24
N ILE A 76 20.13 -0.61 -1.13
CA ILE A 76 19.41 0.64 -0.94
C ILE A 76 18.32 0.49 0.12
N GLU A 77 17.60 -0.62 0.11
CA GLU A 77 16.56 -0.92 1.10
C GLU A 77 17.12 -0.99 2.52
N SER A 78 18.30 -1.59 2.72
CA SER A 78 18.93 -1.66 4.05
C SER A 78 19.27 -0.26 4.57
N ILE A 79 19.86 0.59 3.73
CA ILE A 79 20.15 1.99 4.08
C ILE A 79 18.85 2.73 4.45
N ILE A 80 17.76 2.51 3.72
CA ILE A 80 16.48 3.15 4.02
C ILE A 80 15.93 2.66 5.36
N LYS A 81 15.89 1.35 5.59
CA LYS A 81 15.37 0.73 6.83
C LYS A 81 16.17 1.17 8.06
N ASP A 82 17.48 1.30 7.94
CA ASP A 82 18.36 1.76 9.03
C ASP A 82 18.15 3.23 9.39
N ASN A 83 17.65 4.05 8.46
CA ASN A 83 17.49 5.50 8.67
C ASN A 83 16.02 5.92 8.88
N SER A 84 15.04 5.09 8.51
CA SER A 84 13.62 5.40 8.67
C SER A 84 12.72 4.16 8.61
N ASP A 85 11.85 4.02 9.61
CA ASP A 85 10.75 3.04 9.67
C ASP A 85 9.44 3.55 9.05
N ARG A 86 9.41 4.81 8.62
CA ARG A 86 8.20 5.51 8.16
C ARG A 86 7.67 5.09 6.79
N PHE A 87 8.47 4.38 6.00
CA PHE A 87 8.14 4.04 4.61
C PHE A 87 7.95 2.53 4.47
N THR A 88 6.88 2.15 3.78
CA THR A 88 6.77 0.81 3.22
C THR A 88 7.59 0.75 1.95
N ILE A 89 8.49 -0.24 1.88
CA ILE A 89 9.44 -0.39 0.78
C ILE A 89 9.03 -1.58 -0.07
N GLN A 90 9.00 -1.40 -1.38
CA GLN A 90 8.75 -2.47 -2.34
C GLN A 90 9.58 -2.26 -3.60
N SER A 91 10.49 -3.18 -3.87
CA SER A 91 11.22 -3.23 -5.13
C SER A 91 10.38 -3.87 -6.24
N ASP A 92 10.40 -3.27 -7.43
CA ASP A 92 9.79 -3.82 -8.64
C ASP A 92 10.88 -4.12 -9.67
N GLU A 93 11.16 -5.41 -9.84
CA GLU A 93 12.17 -5.93 -10.75
C GLU A 93 11.88 -5.57 -12.23
N ARG A 94 10.60 -5.50 -12.62
CA ARG A 94 10.21 -5.24 -14.01
C ARG A 94 10.47 -3.80 -14.40
N THR A 95 10.15 -2.87 -13.50
CA THR A 95 10.36 -1.43 -13.73
C THR A 95 11.73 -0.95 -13.27
N LYS A 96 12.47 -1.78 -12.51
CA LYS A 96 13.76 -1.46 -11.88
C LYS A 96 13.68 -0.21 -10.99
N VAL A 97 12.62 -0.14 -10.19
CA VAL A 97 12.33 0.98 -9.28
C VAL A 97 12.10 0.44 -7.87
N ILE A 98 12.54 1.18 -6.86
CA ILE A 98 12.21 0.93 -5.47
C ILE A 98 11.12 1.92 -5.07
N ASN A 99 9.93 1.40 -4.80
CA ASN A 99 8.78 2.18 -4.36
C ASN A 99 8.83 2.38 -2.84
N LEU A 100 8.64 3.62 -2.41
CA LEU A 100 8.49 4.02 -1.02
C LEU A 100 7.12 4.64 -0.83
N THR A 101 6.25 3.95 -0.10
CA THR A 101 4.95 4.48 0.27
C THR A 101 4.98 5.01 1.69
N TRP A 102 4.65 6.30 1.84
CA TRP A 102 4.41 6.92 3.14
C TRP A 102 2.91 7.13 3.35
N ARG A 103 2.46 6.90 4.58
CA ARG A 103 1.10 7.15 5.02
C ARG A 103 1.11 7.96 6.31
N GLY A 104 0.40 9.08 6.29
CA GLY A 104 0.24 9.89 7.49
C GLY A 104 -0.69 11.05 7.29
N LYS A 105 -0.81 11.91 8.30
CA LYS A 105 -1.64 13.11 8.22
C LYS A 105 -1.00 14.13 7.29
N THR A 106 -1.81 14.91 6.58
CA THR A 106 -1.33 15.97 5.67
C THR A 106 -0.40 16.96 6.39
N SER A 107 -0.66 17.24 7.67
CA SER A 107 0.19 18.08 8.53
C SER A 107 1.59 17.50 8.79
N GLU A 108 1.74 16.18 8.70
CA GLU A 108 3.01 15.45 8.93
C GLU A 108 3.82 15.25 7.64
N LYS A 109 3.28 15.66 6.49
CA LYS A 109 3.98 15.61 5.19
C LYS A 109 5.39 16.21 5.23
N PRO A 110 5.65 17.37 5.88
CA PRO A 110 7.00 17.92 5.96
C PRO A 110 8.00 16.99 6.65
N ILE A 111 7.54 16.16 7.60
CA ILE A 111 8.38 15.18 8.29
C ILE A 111 8.78 14.06 7.33
N ALA A 112 7.85 13.59 6.51
CA ALA A 112 8.13 12.59 5.47
C ALA A 112 9.10 13.13 4.42
N ASP A 113 8.90 14.36 3.97
CA ASP A 113 9.80 15.01 3.00
C ASP A 113 11.22 15.21 3.58
N ALA A 114 11.34 15.56 4.86
CA ALA A 114 12.63 15.63 5.55
C ALA A 114 13.31 14.26 5.69
N ALA A 115 12.54 13.20 5.95
CA ALA A 115 13.06 11.84 6.01
C ALA A 115 13.57 11.37 4.64
N ILE A 116 12.84 11.64 3.55
CA ILE A 116 13.31 11.35 2.17
C ILE A 116 14.60 12.10 1.85
N LYS A 117 14.70 13.38 2.22
CA LYS A 117 15.94 14.15 2.05
C LYS A 117 17.11 13.52 2.80
N THR A 118 16.88 13.05 4.03
CA THR A 118 17.89 12.37 4.83
C THR A 118 18.32 11.04 4.21
N ILE A 119 17.35 10.24 3.75
CA ILE A 119 17.59 8.99 3.02
C ILE A 119 18.46 9.24 1.79
N TYR A 120 18.12 10.25 0.98
CA TYR A 120 18.92 10.62 -0.19
C TYR A 120 20.37 10.91 0.20
N GLN A 121 20.59 11.76 1.20
CA GLN A 121 21.93 12.12 1.68
C GLN A 121 22.71 10.90 2.20
N LYS A 122 22.04 9.97 2.89
CA LYS A 122 22.66 8.76 3.42
C LYS A 122 23.07 7.79 2.33
N ILE A 123 22.22 7.61 1.31
CA ILE A 123 22.55 6.79 0.14
C ILE A 123 23.72 7.42 -0.62
N SER A 124 23.67 8.72 -0.91
CA SER A 124 24.75 9.44 -1.58
C SER A 124 26.07 9.35 -0.81
N ALA A 125 26.04 9.51 0.52
CA ALA A 125 27.23 9.36 1.36
C ALA A 125 27.80 7.94 1.31
N TRP A 126 26.93 6.91 1.36
CA TRP A 126 27.35 5.52 1.22
C TRP A 126 28.01 5.24 -0.13
N TYR A 127 27.43 5.74 -1.24
CA TYR A 127 28.04 5.64 -2.58
C TYR A 127 29.43 6.26 -2.63
N ILE A 128 29.59 7.46 -2.07
CA ILE A 128 30.88 8.16 -2.03
C ILE A 128 31.89 7.39 -1.18
N GLN A 129 31.46 6.85 -0.04
CA GLN A 129 32.33 6.07 0.83
C GLN A 129 32.79 4.77 0.17
N ASP A 130 31.87 4.03 -0.45
CA ASP A 130 32.17 2.79 -1.17
C ASP A 130 33.17 3.06 -2.30
N TYR A 131 32.90 4.10 -3.08
CA TYR A 131 33.80 4.58 -4.11
C TYR A 131 35.22 4.89 -3.60
N GLN A 132 35.33 5.66 -2.52
CA GLN A 132 36.63 6.02 -1.94
C GLN A 132 37.37 4.81 -1.39
N ALA A 133 36.66 3.84 -0.80
CA ALA A 133 37.26 2.61 -0.30
C ALA A 133 37.90 1.81 -1.44
N TYR A 134 37.18 1.58 -2.54
CA TYR A 134 37.74 0.86 -3.69
C TYR A 134 38.81 1.65 -4.42
N LYS A 135 38.70 2.98 -4.49
CA LYS A 135 39.76 3.81 -5.07
C LYS A 135 41.10 3.60 -4.34
N ARG A 136 41.10 3.60 -3.01
CA ARG A 136 42.32 3.30 -2.22
C ARG A 136 42.86 1.91 -2.53
N ILE A 137 42.00 0.90 -2.55
CA ILE A 137 42.40 -0.49 -2.88
C ILE A 137 43.05 -0.58 -4.27
N ILE A 138 42.50 0.11 -5.27
CA ILE A 138 43.04 0.15 -6.63
C ILE A 138 44.38 0.90 -6.68
N ASP A 139 44.47 2.05 -6.02
CA ASP A 139 45.68 2.87 -5.99
C ASP A 139 46.84 2.14 -5.27
N ASP A 140 46.55 1.42 -4.18
CA ASP A 140 47.52 0.61 -3.43
C ASP A 140 48.00 -0.63 -4.21
N ASN A 141 47.14 -1.21 -5.04
CA ASN A 141 47.44 -2.40 -5.85
C ASN A 141 47.94 -2.09 -7.26
N LYS A 142 48.19 -0.83 -7.59
CA LYS A 142 48.62 -0.39 -8.93
C LYS A 142 49.88 -1.10 -9.45
N ASN A 143 50.70 -1.65 -8.54
CA ASN A 143 51.94 -2.36 -8.83
C ASN A 143 51.82 -3.90 -8.80
N ASN A 144 50.63 -4.47 -8.51
CA ASN A 144 50.39 -5.92 -8.45
C ASN A 144 49.63 -6.43 -9.69
N GLU A 145 49.86 -7.70 -10.05
CA GLU A 145 49.35 -8.43 -11.24
C GLU A 145 47.81 -8.60 -11.31
N MET A 146 47.02 -7.97 -10.44
CA MET A 146 45.54 -7.99 -10.52
C MET A 146 44.96 -7.23 -11.71
N ASN A 147 45.80 -6.56 -12.50
CA ASN A 147 45.49 -5.72 -13.67
C ASN A 147 44.82 -6.44 -14.87
N GLY A 148 44.41 -7.71 -14.76
CA GLY A 148 43.95 -8.51 -15.90
C GLY A 148 42.46 -8.87 -15.95
N THR A 149 41.68 -8.65 -14.88
CA THR A 149 40.26 -9.07 -14.87
C THR A 149 39.32 -7.98 -15.35
N GLU A 150 38.25 -8.37 -16.05
CA GLU A 150 37.19 -7.45 -16.51
C GLU A 150 36.59 -6.66 -15.33
N LEU A 151 36.33 -7.35 -14.21
CA LEU A 151 35.79 -6.76 -12.99
C LEU A 151 36.72 -5.68 -12.42
N TYR A 152 38.02 -5.96 -12.30
CA TYR A 152 39.00 -4.98 -11.84
C TYR A 152 39.06 -3.76 -12.76
N THR A 153 39.05 -3.97 -14.08
CA THR A 153 39.07 -2.87 -15.06
C THR A 153 37.82 -2.00 -14.95
N LYS A 154 36.65 -2.61 -14.75
CA LYS A 154 35.37 -1.91 -14.56
C LYS A 154 35.37 -1.08 -13.27
N ILE A 155 35.85 -1.63 -12.16
CA ILE A 155 35.97 -0.92 -10.89
C ILE A 155 36.99 0.23 -11.04
N ALA A 156 38.18 -0.04 -11.57
CA ALA A 156 39.23 0.94 -11.78
C ALA A 156 38.80 2.10 -12.68
N PHE A 157 37.98 1.82 -13.70
CA PHE A 157 37.40 2.86 -14.56
C PHE A 157 36.44 3.75 -13.78
N ILE A 158 35.50 3.15 -13.05
CA ILE A 158 34.55 3.90 -12.23
C ILE A 158 35.33 4.71 -11.18
N THR A 159 36.28 4.11 -10.45
CA THR A 159 37.14 4.74 -9.43
C THR A 159 38.13 5.80 -9.94
N LYS A 160 38.19 6.04 -11.25
CA LYS A 160 38.89 7.18 -11.84
C LYS A 160 37.99 8.39 -12.09
N LEU A 161 36.69 8.19 -12.29
CA LEU A 161 35.74 9.28 -12.52
C LEU A 161 35.61 10.10 -11.25
N ASP A 162 35.78 11.42 -11.28
CA ASP A 162 35.63 12.21 -10.07
C ASP A 162 34.16 12.15 -9.56
N TYR A 163 33.94 11.41 -8.46
CA TYR A 163 32.66 11.33 -7.74
C TYR A 163 32.73 12.08 -6.40
N SER A 164 33.75 12.93 -6.19
CA SER A 164 33.85 13.78 -4.99
C SER A 164 32.76 14.85 -4.93
N LYS A 165 32.07 15.12 -6.05
CA LYS A 165 30.90 15.98 -6.13
C LYS A 165 29.64 15.12 -6.18
N GLU A 166 28.61 15.55 -5.45
CA GLU A 166 27.26 14.95 -5.43
C GLU A 166 26.80 14.71 -6.89
N LYS A 167 26.75 13.44 -7.29
CA LYS A 167 26.12 13.04 -8.55
C LYS A 167 24.75 12.47 -8.24
N ASP A 168 23.88 12.48 -9.24
CA ASP A 168 22.56 11.83 -9.22
C ASP A 168 22.70 10.29 -9.18
N PHE A 169 23.36 9.73 -8.16
CA PHE A 169 23.54 8.28 -7.97
C PHE A 169 22.21 7.55 -7.96
N ILE A 170 21.24 8.19 -7.31
CA ILE A 170 19.85 7.82 -7.30
C ILE A 170 19.00 9.01 -7.72
N PHE A 171 17.88 8.73 -8.37
CA PHE A 171 16.83 9.71 -8.63
C PHE A 171 15.61 9.36 -7.78
N ILE A 172 15.10 10.35 -7.03
CA ILE A 172 13.88 10.19 -6.25
C ILE A 172 12.78 11.05 -6.88
N SER A 173 11.81 10.42 -7.53
CA SER A 173 10.58 11.09 -7.95
C SER A 173 9.52 11.01 -6.86
N LYS A 174 8.78 12.10 -6.69
CA LYS A 174 7.58 12.14 -5.85
C LYS A 174 6.36 11.94 -6.72
N GLY A 175 5.60 10.89 -6.45
CA GLY A 175 4.32 10.60 -7.07
C GLY A 175 3.17 11.44 -6.50
N ASP A 176 1.98 11.20 -7.02
CA ASP A 176 0.78 11.93 -6.64
C ASP A 176 0.39 11.69 -5.17
N VAL A 177 -0.07 12.76 -4.52
CA VAL A 177 -0.67 12.68 -3.19
C VAL A 177 -2.10 12.16 -3.35
N SER A 178 -2.31 10.89 -3.01
CA SER A 178 -3.63 10.29 -3.11
C SER A 178 -4.35 10.31 -1.77
N LYS A 179 -5.64 10.64 -1.78
CA LYS A 179 -6.51 10.39 -0.63
C LYS A 179 -6.89 8.92 -0.63
N LYS A 180 -6.74 8.27 0.52
CA LYS A 180 -7.02 6.84 0.68
C LYS A 180 -8.45 6.47 0.26
N TYR A 181 -9.42 7.32 0.56
CA TYR A 181 -10.82 7.08 0.25
C TYR A 181 -11.37 8.13 -0.73
N LYS A 182 -11.83 7.66 -1.89
CA LYS A 182 -12.71 8.44 -2.77
C LYS A 182 -14.06 8.57 -2.08
N LYS A 183 -14.33 9.74 -1.50
CA LYS A 183 -15.52 10.04 -0.68
C LYS A 183 -16.82 9.53 -1.31
N GLY A 184 -17.02 9.78 -2.61
CA GLY A 184 -18.22 9.36 -3.32
C GLY A 184 -18.44 7.84 -3.32
N ILE A 185 -17.38 7.07 -3.62
CA ILE A 185 -17.45 5.60 -3.65
C ILE A 185 -17.76 5.05 -2.24
N PHE A 186 -17.10 5.59 -1.22
CA PHE A 186 -17.31 5.14 0.16
C PHE A 186 -18.74 5.42 0.66
N ILE A 187 -19.30 6.59 0.32
CA ILE A 187 -20.68 6.95 0.66
C ILE A 187 -21.67 5.97 0.00
N VAL A 188 -21.51 5.69 -1.30
CA VAL A 188 -22.39 4.77 -2.03
C VAL A 188 -22.33 3.36 -1.42
N LEU A 189 -21.13 2.85 -1.14
CA LEU A 189 -20.94 1.53 -0.53
C LEU A 189 -21.59 1.45 0.87
N SER A 190 -21.46 2.50 1.68
CA SER A 190 -22.09 2.54 3.00
C SER A 190 -23.62 2.54 2.92
N LEU A 191 -24.20 3.29 1.98
CA LEU A 191 -25.64 3.30 1.74
C LEU A 191 -26.15 1.92 1.29
N MET A 192 -25.41 1.26 0.38
CA MET A 192 -25.72 -0.11 -0.06
C MET A 192 -25.68 -1.09 1.12
N MET A 193 -24.67 -0.99 1.99
CA MET A 193 -24.56 -1.83 3.17
C MET A 193 -25.71 -1.60 4.16
N GLY A 194 -26.09 -0.33 4.40
CA GLY A 194 -27.22 0.03 5.26
C GLY A 194 -28.55 -0.51 4.73
N PHE A 195 -28.73 -0.53 3.40
CA PHE A 195 -29.87 -1.14 2.74
C PHE A 195 -29.89 -2.66 2.94
N ILE A 196 -28.79 -3.35 2.62
CA ILE A 196 -28.66 -4.82 2.72
C ILE A 196 -28.89 -5.29 4.16
N LEU A 197 -28.24 -4.67 5.15
CA LEU A 197 -28.41 -5.05 6.54
C LEU A 197 -29.86 -4.85 7.01
N SER A 198 -30.52 -3.78 6.55
CA SER A 198 -31.91 -3.53 6.92
C SER A 198 -32.87 -4.53 6.27
N THR A 199 -32.68 -4.88 5.01
CA THR A 199 -33.54 -5.85 4.33
C THR A 199 -33.36 -7.23 4.94
N PHE A 200 -32.11 -7.64 5.20
CA PHE A 200 -31.80 -8.88 5.92
C PHE A 200 -32.48 -8.92 7.28
N TYR A 201 -32.35 -7.87 8.10
CA TYR A 201 -33.00 -7.82 9.42
C TYR A 201 -34.52 -8.05 9.34
N HIS A 202 -35.21 -7.38 8.41
CA HIS A 202 -36.67 -7.55 8.27
C HIS A 202 -37.07 -8.93 7.76
N LEU A 203 -36.27 -9.51 6.85
CA LEU A 203 -36.50 -10.87 6.36
C LEU A 203 -36.31 -11.92 7.47
N THR A 204 -35.21 -11.82 8.23
CA THR A 204 -34.94 -12.72 9.37
C THR A 204 -36.01 -12.57 10.46
N LYS A 205 -36.45 -11.34 10.74
CA LYS A 205 -37.55 -11.12 11.71
C LYS A 205 -38.85 -11.78 11.24
N ARG A 206 -39.20 -11.66 9.95
CA ARG A 206 -40.38 -12.31 9.37
C ARG A 206 -40.28 -13.84 9.49
N SER A 207 -39.14 -14.42 9.10
CA SER A 207 -38.96 -15.87 9.13
C SER A 207 -39.04 -16.44 10.55
N ILE A 208 -38.52 -15.73 11.56
CA ILE A 208 -38.65 -16.13 12.97
C ILE A 208 -40.11 -16.12 13.43
N VAL A 209 -40.89 -15.10 13.06
CA VAL A 209 -42.31 -15.01 13.41
C VAL A 209 -43.10 -16.16 12.77
N GLU A 210 -42.94 -16.37 11.47
CA GLU A 210 -43.63 -17.46 10.75
C GLU A 210 -43.24 -18.84 11.30
N TYR A 211 -41.98 -19.04 11.68
CA TYR A 211 -41.53 -20.26 12.33
C TYR A 211 -42.21 -20.49 13.69
N ASN A 212 -42.28 -19.44 14.51
CA ASN A 212 -42.91 -19.51 15.84
C ASN A 212 -44.41 -19.78 15.74
N GLU A 213 -45.12 -19.12 14.82
CA GLU A 213 -46.56 -19.33 14.58
C GLU A 213 -46.86 -20.76 14.13
N LYS A 214 -46.07 -21.31 13.19
CA LYS A 214 -46.18 -22.71 12.77
C LYS A 214 -45.92 -23.69 13.92
N LYS A 215 -44.96 -23.37 14.80
CA LYS A 215 -44.63 -24.18 15.98
C LYS A 215 -45.77 -24.18 17.01
N THR A 216 -46.39 -23.03 17.27
CA THR A 216 -47.55 -22.93 18.18
C THR A 216 -48.78 -23.64 17.62
N PHE A 217 -49.05 -23.51 16.32
CA PHE A 217 -50.17 -24.19 15.66
C PHE A 217 -50.03 -25.72 15.68
N LYS A 218 -48.81 -26.25 15.48
CA LYS A 218 -48.55 -27.69 15.65
C LYS A 218 -48.79 -28.16 17.07
N LYS A 219 -48.44 -27.36 18.09
CA LYS A 219 -48.69 -27.69 19.50
C LYS A 219 -50.18 -27.74 19.85
N SER A 220 -51.00 -26.86 19.26
CA SER A 220 -52.45 -26.83 19.51
C SER A 220 -53.24 -27.94 18.80
N GLN A 221 -52.64 -28.67 17.86
CA GLN A 221 -53.27 -29.81 17.19
C GLN A 221 -52.96 -31.17 17.86
N ILE A 222 -52.05 -31.19 18.84
CA ILE A 222 -51.61 -32.40 19.55
C ILE A 222 -52.28 -32.49 20.94
N ASN A 223 -52.89 -31.41 21.41
CA ASN A 223 -53.77 -31.38 22.59
C ASN A 223 -55.24 -31.38 22.16
#